data_AF-A0A353ZYY6-F1
#
_entry.id   AF-A0A353ZYY6-F1
#
_cell.length_a   1.000
_cell.length_b   1.000
_cell.length_c   1.000
_cell.angle_alpha   90.00
_cell.angle_beta   90.00
_cell.angle_gamma   90.00
#
_symmetry.space_group_name_H-M   'P 1'
#
loop_
_entity.id
_entity.type
_entity.pdbx_description
1 polymer ?
#
loop_
_entity_poly.entity_id
_entity_poly.type
_entity_poly.pdbx_seq_one_letter_code
_entity_poly.pdbx_strand_id
1 'polypeptide(L)'
;MSHDLVVLGTAAASIGFFHTLLGPDHYLPFIAMSRSGEWSLRKTALITVLCGAGHVLSSVVLGLIGISFGFAVSRLQIVESFRGSLATWVLIAFGLVYFIWGMKRALRNRAHTHLHEHGCRTSHGHTHDHNKEHVHVHKTDGNKSMTPWVLFIIFILGPCEPLIPLLMYPAAKSSFFDLWLVTSIFGLITIMTMLGIVMSSYFGISIIPTAKLERYTHAIAGAIISLCGISILLFGL
;
A
#
# COMPACT_ATOMS: atom_id res chain seq x y z
N MET A 1 -14.60 33.45 3.06
CA MET A 1 -14.97 32.06 2.69
C MET A 1 -16.31 31.75 3.31
N SER A 2 -17.22 31.10 2.58
CA SER A 2 -18.49 30.61 3.14
C SER A 2 -18.20 29.50 4.16
N HIS A 3 -19.04 29.39 5.19
CA HIS A 3 -18.90 28.36 6.23
C HIS A 3 -18.88 26.95 5.64
N ASP A 4 -19.71 26.70 4.62
CA ASP A 4 -19.76 25.45 3.85
C ASP A 4 -18.39 25.05 3.26
N LEU A 5 -17.65 26.02 2.72
CA LEU A 5 -16.39 25.76 2.05
C LEU A 5 -15.27 25.42 3.05
N VAL A 6 -15.30 26.03 4.24
CA VAL A 6 -14.38 25.67 5.33
C VAL A 6 -14.65 24.24 5.80
N VAL A 7 -15.91 23.87 5.96
CA VAL A 7 -16.31 22.50 6.35
C VAL A 7 -15.88 21.49 5.29
N LEU A 8 -16.17 21.73 4.01
CA LEU A 8 -15.77 20.87 2.90
C LEU A 8 -14.25 20.74 2.78
N GLY A 9 -13.52 21.85 2.86
CA GLY A 9 -12.06 21.84 2.79
C GLY A 9 -11.45 21.04 3.94
N THR A 10 -11.99 21.18 5.16
CA THR A 10 -11.53 20.43 6.34
C THR A 10 -11.86 18.94 6.22
N ALA A 11 -13.05 18.60 5.72
CA ALA A 11 -13.44 17.21 5.45
C ALA A 11 -12.55 16.58 4.38
N ALA A 12 -12.30 17.29 3.28
CA ALA A 12 -11.41 16.85 2.21
C ALA A 12 -9.98 16.61 2.69
N ALA A 13 -9.45 17.52 3.51
CA ALA A 13 -8.13 17.34 4.11
C ALA A 13 -8.10 16.15 5.09
N SER A 14 -9.11 16.01 5.95
CA SER A 14 -9.16 14.94 6.96
C SER A 14 -9.33 13.57 6.32
N ILE A 15 -10.31 13.43 5.42
CA ILE A 15 -10.53 12.20 4.65
C ILE A 15 -9.27 11.91 3.83
N GLY A 16 -8.73 12.92 3.14
CA GLY A 16 -7.47 12.89 2.40
C GLY A 16 -6.31 12.31 3.21
N PHE A 17 -6.14 12.76 4.44
CA PHE A 17 -5.08 12.32 5.33
C PHE A 17 -5.32 10.90 5.85
N PHE A 18 -6.50 10.64 6.43
CA PHE A 18 -6.78 9.37 7.10
C PHE A 18 -6.92 8.21 6.12
N HIS A 19 -7.51 8.39 4.93
CA HIS A 19 -7.59 7.30 3.96
C HIS A 19 -6.19 6.87 3.49
N THR A 20 -5.29 7.83 3.21
CA THR A 20 -3.93 7.51 2.78
C THR A 20 -3.09 6.92 3.91
N LEU A 21 -3.27 7.43 5.14
CA LEU A 21 -2.52 6.96 6.30
C LEU A 21 -2.93 5.54 6.69
N LEU A 22 -4.22 5.23 6.62
CA LEU A 22 -4.79 3.96 7.05
C LEU A 22 -4.91 2.93 5.91
N GLY A 23 -4.78 3.38 4.65
CA GLY A 23 -4.74 2.56 3.44
C GLY A 23 -3.29 2.21 3.06
N PRO A 24 -2.73 1.09 3.55
CA PRO A 24 -1.34 0.76 3.30
C PRO A 24 -1.06 0.36 1.84
N ASP A 25 -2.10 0.06 1.06
CA ASP A 25 -2.04 -0.09 -0.38
C ASP A 25 -1.54 1.17 -1.10
N HIS A 26 -1.65 2.35 -0.49
CA HIS A 26 -1.20 3.62 -1.08
C HIS A 26 0.32 3.84 -0.95
N TYR A 27 1.00 3.21 0.02
CA TYR A 27 2.44 3.46 0.25
C TYR A 27 3.30 2.21 0.32
N LEU A 28 2.78 1.05 0.75
CA LEU A 28 3.56 -0.19 0.86
C LEU A 28 4.17 -0.65 -0.47
N PRO A 29 3.45 -0.60 -1.63
CA PRO A 29 4.03 -1.02 -2.89
C PRO A 29 5.28 -0.21 -3.26
N PHE A 30 5.28 1.11 -3.02
CA PHE A 30 6.44 1.97 -3.28
C PHE A 30 7.62 1.66 -2.34
N ILE A 31 7.35 1.38 -1.06
CA ILE A 31 8.37 1.00 -0.10
C ILE A 31 9.01 -0.34 -0.50
N ALA A 32 8.21 -1.35 -0.82
CA ALA A 32 8.70 -2.66 -1.21
C ALA A 32 9.50 -2.62 -2.52
N MET A 33 9.02 -1.85 -3.51
CA MET A 33 9.64 -1.73 -4.82
C MET A 33 10.92 -0.88 -4.79
N SER A 34 10.93 0.21 -4.02
CA SER A 34 12.14 1.02 -3.85
C SER A 34 13.27 0.23 -3.19
N ARG A 35 12.95 -0.66 -2.24
CA ARG A 35 13.93 -1.54 -1.59
C ARG A 35 14.41 -2.66 -2.49
N SER A 36 13.49 -3.45 -3.06
CA SER A 36 13.86 -4.60 -3.91
C SER A 36 14.54 -4.19 -5.22
N GLY A 37 14.19 -3.01 -5.74
CA GLY A 37 14.78 -2.45 -6.95
C GLY A 37 15.96 -1.50 -6.71
N GLU A 38 16.40 -1.32 -5.45
CA GLU A 38 17.48 -0.40 -5.06
C GLU A 38 17.32 1.02 -5.66
N TRP A 39 16.10 1.56 -5.61
CA TRP A 39 15.82 2.87 -6.20
C TRP A 39 16.49 3.98 -5.41
N SER A 40 17.08 4.94 -6.14
CA SER A 40 17.55 6.18 -5.54
C SER A 40 16.38 6.95 -4.93
N LEU A 41 16.66 7.74 -3.89
CA LEU A 41 15.67 8.58 -3.21
C LEU A 41 14.84 9.43 -4.19
N ARG A 42 15.52 10.01 -5.19
CA ARG A 42 14.88 10.81 -6.25
C ARG A 42 13.90 9.98 -7.09
N LYS A 43 14.30 8.76 -7.48
CA LYS A 43 13.44 7.85 -8.25
C LYS A 43 12.22 7.43 -7.44
N THR A 44 12.39 7.09 -6.16
CA THR A 44 11.30 6.73 -5.26
C THR A 44 10.31 7.88 -5.11
N ALA A 45 10.79 9.10 -4.81
CA ALA A 45 9.94 10.28 -4.66
C ALA A 45 9.19 10.61 -5.96
N LEU A 46 9.89 10.60 -7.10
CA LEU A 46 9.28 10.92 -8.40
C LEU A 46 8.19 9.92 -8.79
N ILE A 47 8.46 8.61 -8.68
CA ILE A 47 7.46 7.58 -9.02
C ILE A 47 6.26 7.67 -8.08
N THR A 48 6.49 7.89 -6.78
CA THR A 48 5.42 8.07 -5.78
C THR A 48 4.53 9.26 -6.16
N VAL A 49 5.11 10.43 -6.45
CA VAL A 49 4.35 11.63 -6.83
C VAL A 49 3.61 11.42 -8.16
N LEU A 50 4.24 10.84 -9.17
CA LEU A 50 3.60 10.60 -10.48
C LEU A 50 2.43 9.62 -10.37
N CYS A 51 2.58 8.54 -9.60
CA CYS A 51 1.49 7.59 -9.38
C CYS A 51 0.37 8.22 -8.55
N GLY A 52 0.70 8.98 -7.50
CA GLY A 52 -0.29 9.68 -6.67
C GLY A 52 -1.07 10.72 -7.48
N ALA A 53 -0.39 11.51 -8.30
CA ALA A 53 -1.04 12.45 -9.22
C ALA A 53 -1.95 11.72 -10.22
N GLY A 54 -1.47 10.63 -10.82
CA GLY A 54 -2.27 9.78 -11.72
C GLY A 54 -3.52 9.21 -11.04
N HIS A 55 -3.40 8.72 -9.81
CA HIS A 55 -4.50 8.19 -9.01
C HIS A 55 -5.56 9.25 -8.68
N VAL A 56 -5.14 10.45 -8.26
CA VAL A 56 -6.08 11.56 -7.98
C VAL A 56 -6.76 12.02 -9.27
N LEU A 57 -6.00 12.24 -10.35
CA LEU A 57 -6.54 12.72 -11.62
C LEU A 57 -7.51 11.72 -12.26
N SER A 58 -7.19 10.43 -12.25
CA SER A 58 -8.09 9.38 -12.74
C SER A 58 -9.39 9.32 -11.94
N SER A 59 -9.31 9.45 -10.62
CA SER A 59 -10.49 9.50 -9.75
C SER A 59 -11.35 10.75 -9.98
N VAL A 60 -10.73 11.91 -10.25
CA VAL A 60 -11.45 13.13 -10.65
C VAL A 60 -12.17 12.91 -11.98
N VAL A 61 -11.50 12.33 -12.98
CA VAL A 61 -12.11 12.04 -14.29
C VAL A 61 -13.31 11.10 -14.13
N LEU A 62 -13.18 10.03 -13.35
CA LEU A 62 -14.29 9.11 -13.05
C LEU A 62 -15.44 9.83 -12.32
N GLY A 63 -15.12 10.70 -11.36
CA GLY A 63 -16.12 11.53 -10.65
C GLY A 63 -16.89 12.45 -11.59
N LEU A 64 -16.20 13.16 -12.48
CA LEU A 64 -16.80 14.04 -13.49
C LEU A 64 -17.68 13.25 -14.47
N ILE A 65 -17.22 12.09 -14.92
CA ILE A 65 -18.03 11.18 -15.76
C ILE A 65 -19.29 10.77 -15.01
N GLY A 66 -19.18 10.32 -13.76
CA GLY A 66 -20.32 9.93 -12.93
C GLY A 66 -21.36 11.05 -12.76
N ILE A 67 -20.89 12.28 -12.53
CA ILE A 67 -21.73 13.48 -12.46
C ILE A 67 -22.42 13.74 -13.81
N SER A 68 -21.68 13.68 -14.93
CA SER A 68 -22.19 14.03 -16.27
C SER A 68 -23.30 13.10 -16.78
N PHE A 69 -23.21 11.81 -16.46
CA PHE A 69 -24.23 10.82 -16.82
C PHE A 69 -25.43 10.83 -15.86
N GLY A 70 -25.43 11.67 -14.83
CA GLY A 70 -26.48 11.70 -13.81
C GLY A 70 -26.66 10.36 -13.13
N PHE A 71 -25.62 9.50 -13.12
CA PHE A 71 -25.68 8.23 -12.41
C PHE A 71 -26.01 8.55 -10.96
N ALA A 72 -27.20 8.15 -10.51
CA ALA A 72 -27.54 8.19 -9.11
C ALA A 72 -26.42 7.49 -8.36
N VAL A 73 -25.71 8.24 -7.51
CA VAL A 73 -24.51 7.80 -6.76
C VAL A 73 -24.73 6.40 -6.18
N SER A 74 -25.95 6.12 -5.73
CA SER A 74 -26.37 4.81 -5.22
C SER A 74 -26.04 3.64 -6.15
N ARG A 75 -26.21 3.73 -7.47
CA ARG A 75 -25.99 2.61 -8.41
C ARG A 75 -24.51 2.33 -8.64
N LEU A 76 -23.68 3.36 -8.77
CA LEU A 76 -22.22 3.21 -8.90
C LEU A 76 -21.60 2.76 -7.58
N GLN A 77 -22.04 3.34 -6.47
CA GLN A 77 -21.58 3.02 -5.13
C GLN A 77 -21.95 1.57 -4.74
N ILE A 78 -23.12 1.05 -5.12
CA ILE A 78 -23.46 -0.37 -4.84
C ILE A 78 -22.49 -1.34 -5.52
N VAL A 79 -22.12 -1.10 -6.79
CA VAL A 79 -21.23 -2.00 -7.53
C VAL A 79 -19.79 -1.89 -7.02
N GLU A 80 -19.31 -0.67 -6.79
CA GLU A 80 -17.98 -0.43 -6.22
C GLU A 80 -17.89 -0.96 -4.79
N SER A 81 -18.84 -0.63 -3.90
CA SER A 81 -18.84 -1.13 -2.53
C SER A 81 -19.00 -2.65 -2.42
N PHE A 82 -19.72 -3.30 -3.34
CA PHE A 82 -19.78 -4.77 -3.37
C PHE A 82 -18.43 -5.38 -3.77
N ARG A 83 -17.77 -4.83 -4.81
CA ARG A 83 -16.43 -5.27 -5.24
C ARG A 83 -15.38 -4.99 -4.17
N GLY A 84 -15.39 -3.79 -3.58
CA GLY A 84 -14.51 -3.38 -2.49
C GLY A 84 -14.69 -4.26 -1.27
N SER A 85 -15.92 -4.50 -0.82
CA SER A 85 -16.21 -5.38 0.31
C SER A 85 -15.70 -6.81 0.10
N LEU A 86 -15.94 -7.39 -1.09
CA LEU A 86 -15.42 -8.72 -1.41
C LEU A 86 -13.89 -8.75 -1.42
N ALA A 87 -13.25 -7.75 -2.04
CA ALA A 87 -11.79 -7.63 -2.08
C ALA A 87 -11.20 -7.52 -0.66
N THR A 88 -11.83 -6.73 0.21
CA THR A 88 -11.45 -6.57 1.61
C THR A 88 -11.53 -7.88 2.37
N TRP A 89 -12.62 -8.64 2.24
CA TRP A 89 -12.76 -9.95 2.89
C TRP A 89 -11.72 -10.95 2.41
N VAL A 90 -11.46 -10.99 1.09
CA VAL A 90 -10.41 -11.85 0.52
C VAL A 90 -9.03 -11.46 1.04
N LEU A 91 -8.75 -10.15 1.15
CA LEU A 91 -7.49 -9.63 1.67
C LEU A 91 -7.29 -10.00 3.15
N ILE A 92 -8.33 -9.85 3.98
CA ILE A 92 -8.31 -10.28 5.39
C ILE A 92 -8.05 -11.79 5.49
N ALA A 93 -8.82 -12.59 4.76
CA ALA A 93 -8.70 -14.05 4.78
C ALA A 93 -7.30 -14.51 4.35
N PHE A 94 -6.79 -13.97 3.23
CA PHE A 94 -5.45 -14.26 2.75
C PHE A 94 -4.37 -13.84 3.77
N GLY A 95 -4.49 -12.63 4.33
CA GLY A 95 -3.57 -12.12 5.35
C GLY A 95 -3.51 -13.02 6.58
N LEU A 96 -4.67 -13.45 7.10
CA LEU A 96 -4.76 -14.36 8.25
C LEU A 96 -4.17 -15.74 7.95
N VAL A 97 -4.51 -16.33 6.80
CA VAL A 97 -3.95 -17.63 6.39
C VAL A 97 -2.43 -17.54 6.28
N TYR A 98 -1.91 -16.48 5.66
CA TYR A 98 -0.49 -16.28 5.48
C TYR A 98 0.23 -15.97 6.81
N PHE A 99 -0.41 -15.23 7.72
CA PHE A 99 0.09 -15.01 9.08
C PHE A 99 0.22 -16.30 9.86
N ILE A 100 -0.84 -17.13 9.89
CA ILE A 100 -0.85 -18.41 10.60
C ILE A 100 0.21 -19.36 10.02
N TRP A 101 0.31 -19.43 8.69
CA TRP A 101 1.33 -20.22 8.02
C TRP A 101 2.75 -19.71 8.35
N GLY A 102 2.97 -18.40 8.26
CA GLY A 102 4.25 -17.76 8.57
C GLY A 102 4.66 -17.99 10.02
N MET A 103 3.72 -17.94 10.96
CA MET A 103 3.95 -18.23 12.38
C MET A 103 4.24 -19.70 12.63
N LYS A 104 3.53 -20.63 11.99
CA LYS A 104 3.85 -22.07 12.05
C LYS A 104 5.24 -22.36 11.50
N ARG A 105 5.61 -21.73 10.38
CA ARG A 105 6.94 -21.84 9.77
C ARG A 105 8.02 -21.29 10.69
N ALA A 106 7.79 -20.10 11.24
CA ALA A 106 8.68 -19.51 12.24
C ALA A 106 8.88 -20.50 13.39
N LEU A 107 7.80 -20.94 14.05
CA LEU A 107 7.87 -21.84 15.21
C LEU A 107 8.58 -23.17 14.95
N ARG A 108 8.43 -23.76 13.74
CA ARG A 108 9.10 -25.02 13.34
C ARG A 108 10.58 -24.84 12.97
N ASN A 109 10.98 -23.69 12.42
CA ASN A 109 12.40 -23.37 12.15
C ASN A 109 13.14 -22.97 13.44
N ARG A 110 13.42 -23.94 14.31
CA ARG A 110 14.48 -23.79 15.32
C ARG A 110 15.80 -24.15 14.65
N ALA A 111 16.75 -23.21 14.66
CA ALA A 111 18.13 -23.50 14.27
C ALA A 111 18.66 -24.65 15.13
N HIS A 112 19.16 -25.68 14.47
CA HIS A 112 19.82 -26.81 15.13
C HIS A 112 21.30 -26.79 14.73
N THR A 113 22.17 -27.01 15.71
CA THR A 113 23.62 -27.11 15.53
C THR A 113 23.99 -28.58 15.42
N HIS A 114 24.65 -28.96 14.32
CA HIS A 114 25.33 -30.25 14.18
C HIS A 114 26.83 -30.06 14.33
N LEU A 115 27.51 -31.05 14.92
CA LEU A 115 28.96 -31.12 14.97
C LEU A 115 29.43 -32.04 13.83
N HIS A 116 30.25 -31.54 12.91
CA HIS A 116 30.89 -32.36 11.89
C HIS A 116 32.35 -32.61 12.27
N GLU A 117 32.77 -33.88 12.19
CA GLU A 117 34.19 -34.26 12.13
C GLU A 117 34.57 -34.46 10.67
N HIS A 118 35.53 -33.66 10.19
CA HIS A 118 36.27 -33.98 8.98
C HIS A 118 37.57 -34.66 9.36
N GLY A 119 38.05 -35.58 8.51
CA GLY A 119 39.23 -36.43 8.71
C GLY A 119 40.59 -35.71 8.83
N CYS A 120 40.61 -34.42 9.18
CA CYS A 120 41.78 -33.72 9.68
C CYS A 120 41.39 -32.92 10.93
N ARG A 121 42.12 -33.19 12.01
CA ARG A 121 41.83 -32.95 13.43
C ARG A 121 41.60 -31.47 13.83
N THR A 122 40.50 -30.87 13.40
CA THR A 122 39.97 -29.61 13.96
C THR A 122 38.44 -29.61 13.86
N SER A 123 37.76 -29.70 15.00
CA SER A 123 36.30 -29.53 15.08
C SER A 123 35.95 -28.03 15.11
N HIS A 124 35.03 -27.62 14.25
CA HIS A 124 34.44 -26.28 14.29
C HIS A 124 32.93 -26.39 14.09
N GLY A 125 32.18 -25.65 14.90
CA GLY A 125 30.72 -25.63 14.84
C GLY A 125 30.23 -24.64 13.78
N HIS A 126 29.43 -25.11 12.84
CA HIS A 126 28.69 -24.25 11.92
C HIS A 126 27.20 -24.29 12.26
N THR A 127 26.56 -23.13 12.25
CA THR A 127 25.11 -23.00 12.36
C THR A 127 24.52 -23.06 10.95
N HIS A 128 23.84 -24.16 10.61
CA HIS A 128 23.13 -24.28 9.33
C HIS A 128 21.61 -24.17 9.53
N ASP A 129 20.94 -23.52 8.57
CA ASP A 129 19.48 -23.61 8.36
C ASP A 129 19.29 -24.35 7.03
N HIS A 130 18.86 -25.61 7.08
CA HIS A 130 18.67 -26.45 5.89
C HIS A 130 17.49 -26.04 5.00
N ASN A 131 16.85 -24.88 5.25
CA ASN A 131 15.93 -24.29 4.28
C ASN A 131 16.64 -23.43 3.20
N LYS A 132 17.98 -23.38 3.21
CA LYS A 132 18.81 -22.73 2.17
C LYS A 132 19.22 -23.66 1.02
N GLU A 133 18.82 -24.94 1.03
CA GLU A 133 18.92 -25.77 -0.16
C GLU A 133 17.65 -25.59 -1.01
N HIS A 134 17.83 -24.88 -2.13
CA HIS A 134 16.92 -24.70 -3.26
C HIS A 134 15.85 -23.61 -3.18
N VAL A 135 16.28 -22.34 -3.09
CA VAL A 135 15.95 -21.35 -4.14
C VAL A 135 17.18 -20.47 -4.33
N HIS A 136 18.12 -20.93 -5.13
CA HIS A 136 18.96 -19.97 -5.84
C HIS A 136 18.00 -19.21 -6.75
N VAL A 137 17.61 -18.00 -6.34
CA VAL A 137 17.27 -16.99 -7.34
C VAL A 137 18.56 -16.85 -8.11
N HIS A 138 18.67 -17.53 -9.25
CA HIS A 138 19.67 -17.18 -10.22
C HIS A 138 19.55 -15.68 -10.36
N LYS A 139 20.63 -14.95 -10.03
CA LYS A 139 20.93 -13.68 -10.68
C LYS A 139 21.06 -14.01 -12.17
N THR A 140 19.94 -14.29 -12.83
CA THR A 140 19.84 -14.07 -14.24
C THR A 140 19.97 -12.57 -14.39
N ASP A 141 21.05 -12.16 -15.06
CA ASP A 141 21.31 -10.82 -15.56
C ASP A 141 20.17 -10.38 -16.49
N GLY A 142 19.04 -10.08 -15.88
CA GLY A 142 17.74 -9.95 -16.50
C GLY A 142 16.83 -9.37 -15.45
N ASN A 143 16.98 -8.06 -15.30
CA ASN A 143 16.24 -7.14 -14.46
C ASN A 143 14.72 -7.34 -14.62
N LYS A 144 14.15 -8.39 -14.03
CA LYS A 144 12.71 -8.46 -13.75
C LYS A 144 12.45 -7.60 -12.51
N SER A 145 12.92 -6.35 -12.55
CA SER A 145 12.28 -5.29 -11.81
C SER A 145 10.83 -5.35 -12.25
N MET A 146 9.91 -5.65 -11.34
CA MET A 146 8.53 -5.25 -11.61
C MET A 146 8.61 -3.78 -12.00
N THR A 147 8.27 -3.49 -13.25
CA THR A 147 8.51 -2.15 -13.79
C THR A 147 7.56 -1.19 -13.08
N PRO A 148 7.99 0.05 -12.77
CA PRO A 148 7.12 1.09 -12.20
C PRO A 148 5.75 1.23 -12.90
N TRP A 149 5.68 0.85 -14.17
CA TRP A 149 4.45 0.73 -14.95
C TRP A 149 3.33 -0.09 -14.31
N VAL A 150 3.65 -1.18 -13.61
CA VAL A 150 2.63 -2.00 -12.93
C VAL A 150 2.00 -1.22 -11.78
N LEU A 151 2.81 -0.49 -11.00
CA LEU A 151 2.30 0.39 -9.94
C LEU A 151 1.41 1.49 -10.52
N PHE A 152 1.85 2.09 -11.62
CA PHE A 152 1.10 3.16 -12.29
C PHE A 152 -0.27 2.67 -12.76
N ILE A 153 -0.35 1.49 -13.38
CA ILE A 153 -1.61 0.89 -13.83
C ILE A 153 -2.54 0.60 -12.64
N ILE A 154 -2.02 -0.01 -11.57
CA ILE A 154 -2.82 -0.35 -10.39
C ILE A 154 -3.40 0.93 -9.75
N PHE A 155 -2.59 1.97 -9.59
CA PHE A 155 -3.02 3.22 -8.96
C PHE A 155 -3.99 4.03 -9.83
N ILE A 156 -3.82 4.04 -11.15
CA ILE A 156 -4.75 4.74 -12.05
C ILE A 156 -6.10 4.03 -12.14
N LEU A 157 -6.09 2.70 -12.09
CA LEU A 157 -7.33 1.93 -12.16
C LEU A 157 -8.02 1.76 -10.81
N GLY A 158 -7.32 2.03 -9.71
CA GLY A 158 -7.89 2.04 -8.36
C GLY A 158 -8.76 3.28 -8.15
N PRO A 159 -10.08 3.15 -7.96
CA PRO A 159 -10.93 4.28 -7.68
C PRO A 159 -10.67 4.82 -6.27
N CYS A 160 -10.47 6.12 -6.14
CA CYS A 160 -10.47 6.78 -4.83
C CYS A 160 -11.93 6.97 -4.38
N GLU A 161 -12.51 5.94 -3.77
CA GLU A 161 -13.92 5.89 -3.35
C GLU A 161 -14.36 7.12 -2.52
N PRO A 162 -13.54 7.68 -1.59
CA PRO A 162 -13.93 8.85 -0.80
C PRO A 162 -14.03 10.15 -1.60
N LEU A 163 -13.40 10.23 -2.78
CA LEU A 163 -13.37 11.46 -3.58
C LEU A 163 -14.71 11.72 -4.29
N ILE A 164 -15.44 10.68 -4.70
CA ILE A 164 -16.69 10.83 -5.47
C ILE A 164 -17.76 11.62 -4.69
N PRO A 165 -18.08 11.29 -3.42
CA PRO A 165 -19.02 12.07 -2.63
C PRO A 165 -18.56 13.52 -2.39
N LEU A 166 -17.25 13.74 -2.20
CA LEU A 166 -16.66 15.06 -1.99
C LEU A 166 -16.79 15.96 -3.22
N LEU A 167 -16.68 15.40 -4.44
CA LEU A 167 -16.84 16.14 -5.70
C LEU A 167 -18.32 16.43 -6.02
N MET A 168 -19.23 15.56 -5.60
CA MET A 168 -20.66 15.67 -5.91
C MET A 168 -21.31 16.90 -5.26
N TYR A 169 -20.96 17.22 -4.01
CA TYR A 169 -21.59 18.35 -3.31
C TYR A 169 -21.31 19.72 -3.97
N PRO A 170 -20.05 20.08 -4.29
CA PRO A 170 -19.75 21.28 -5.07
C PRO A 170 -20.35 21.27 -6.48
N ALA A 171 -20.36 20.11 -7.14
CA ALA A 171 -20.93 19.95 -8.48
C ALA A 171 -22.44 20.21 -8.48
N ALA A 172 -23.18 19.73 -7.46
CA ALA A 172 -24.61 19.95 -7.32
C ALA A 172 -24.96 21.44 -7.10
N LYS A 173 -24.07 22.20 -6.44
CA LYS A 173 -24.20 23.67 -6.30
C LYS A 173 -23.71 24.45 -7.52
N SER A 174 -23.29 23.79 -8.60
CA SER A 174 -22.71 24.40 -9.81
C SER A 174 -21.51 25.34 -9.54
N SER A 175 -20.76 25.07 -8.46
CA SER A 175 -19.62 25.90 -8.07
C SER A 175 -18.30 25.27 -8.53
N PHE A 176 -17.81 25.69 -9.70
CA PHE A 176 -16.53 25.21 -10.25
C PHE A 176 -15.34 25.55 -9.36
N PHE A 177 -15.39 26.70 -8.67
CA PHE A 177 -14.34 27.11 -7.74
C PHE A 177 -14.26 26.17 -6.53
N ASP A 178 -15.39 25.84 -5.91
CA ASP A 178 -15.43 24.96 -4.74
C ASP A 178 -15.00 23.54 -5.11
N LEU A 179 -15.41 23.06 -6.30
CA LEU A 179 -14.98 21.76 -6.83
C LEU A 179 -13.47 21.71 -6.99
N TRP A 180 -12.89 22.70 -7.66
CA TRP A 180 -11.44 22.75 -7.90
C TRP A 180 -10.64 22.86 -6.59
N LEU A 181 -11.11 23.69 -5.65
CA LEU A 181 -10.45 23.87 -4.36
C LEU A 181 -10.47 22.60 -3.52
N VAL A 182 -11.65 21.96 -3.37
CA VAL A 182 -11.81 20.71 -2.60
C VAL A 182 -10.96 19.58 -3.20
N THR A 183 -10.97 19.45 -4.52
CA THR A 183 -10.14 18.47 -5.24
C THR A 183 -8.64 18.71 -4.97
N SER A 184 -8.21 19.97 -5.04
CA SER A 184 -6.82 20.34 -4.85
C SER A 184 -6.36 20.09 -3.42
N ILE A 185 -7.19 20.40 -2.42
CA ILE A 185 -6.90 20.11 -1.01
C ILE A 185 -6.77 18.61 -0.79
N PHE A 186 -7.75 17.82 -1.25
CA PHE A 186 -7.72 16.37 -1.12
C PHE A 186 -6.48 15.78 -1.79
N GLY A 187 -6.21 16.14 -3.05
CA GLY A 187 -5.09 15.62 -3.83
C GLY A 187 -3.74 15.98 -3.22
N LEU A 188 -3.57 17.23 -2.76
CA LEU A 188 -2.33 17.67 -2.13
C LEU A 188 -2.06 16.91 -0.84
N ILE A 189 -3.06 16.79 0.04
CA ILE A 189 -2.91 16.07 1.32
C ILE A 189 -2.64 14.58 1.09
N THR A 190 -3.30 13.97 0.11
CA THR A 190 -3.08 12.56 -0.28
C THR A 190 -1.63 12.34 -0.70
N ILE A 191 -1.14 13.13 -1.66
CA ILE A 191 0.22 13.01 -2.18
C ILE A 191 1.26 13.31 -1.10
N MET A 192 1.03 14.32 -0.26
CA MET A 192 1.93 14.68 0.84
C MET A 192 2.00 13.58 1.90
N THR A 193 0.86 13.01 2.29
CA THR A 193 0.81 11.89 3.25
C THR A 193 1.53 10.66 2.70
N MET A 194 1.23 10.29 1.45
CA MET A 194 1.85 9.15 0.77
C MET A 194 3.37 9.31 0.69
N LEU A 195 3.84 10.47 0.22
CA LEU A 195 5.26 10.78 0.14
C LEU A 195 5.91 10.80 1.53
N GLY A 196 5.25 11.40 2.53
CA GLY A 196 5.74 11.44 3.90
C GLY A 196 5.98 10.04 4.49
N ILE A 197 5.04 9.12 4.29
CA ILE A 197 5.15 7.73 4.79
C ILE A 197 6.24 6.97 4.02
N VAL A 198 6.29 7.07 2.70
CA VAL A 198 7.29 6.39 1.86
C VAL A 198 8.69 6.87 2.23
N MET A 199 8.89 8.17 2.37
CA MET A 199 10.20 8.76 2.72
C MET A 199 10.62 8.40 4.14
N SER A 200 9.70 8.51 5.12
CA SER A 200 9.97 8.09 6.50
C SER A 200 10.37 6.61 6.57
N SER A 201 9.71 5.75 5.79
CA SER A 201 10.02 4.32 5.72
C SER A 201 11.35 4.03 5.00
N TYR A 202 11.67 4.82 3.96
CA TYR A 202 12.94 4.73 3.25
C TYR A 202 14.14 4.98 4.19
N PHE A 203 14.04 5.92 5.13
CA PHE A 203 15.08 6.16 6.13
C PHE A 203 14.98 5.22 7.34
N GLY A 204 13.77 4.99 7.88
CA GLY A 204 13.55 4.31 9.16
C GLY A 204 13.79 2.80 9.17
N ILE A 205 13.56 2.11 8.04
CA ILE A 205 13.71 0.64 7.98
C ILE A 205 15.19 0.20 8.14
N SER A 206 16.16 1.08 7.89
CA SER A 206 17.60 0.78 8.06
C SER A 206 18.04 0.61 9.53
N ILE A 207 17.17 0.98 10.48
CA ILE A 207 17.47 1.01 11.92
C ILE A 207 17.08 -0.32 12.60
N ILE A 208 16.33 -1.20 11.93
CA ILE A 208 15.79 -2.43 12.53
C ILE A 208 16.78 -3.60 12.30
N PRO A 209 17.28 -4.27 13.36
CA PRO A 209 18.13 -5.45 13.23
C PRO A 209 17.37 -6.59 12.55
N THR A 210 17.64 -6.83 11.27
CA THR A 210 16.90 -7.79 10.43
C THR A 210 17.12 -9.25 10.82
N ALA A 211 18.23 -9.58 11.49
CA ALA A 211 18.64 -10.95 11.77
C ALA A 211 17.66 -11.77 12.63
N LYS A 212 16.93 -11.15 13.58
CA LYS A 212 15.93 -11.85 14.40
C LYS A 212 14.51 -11.77 13.80
N LEU A 213 14.24 -10.73 13.00
CA LEU A 213 12.95 -10.55 12.34
C LEU A 213 12.82 -11.39 11.06
N GLU A 214 13.93 -11.82 10.45
CA GLU A 214 13.95 -12.59 9.22
C GLU A 214 13.09 -13.87 9.31
N ARG A 215 13.11 -14.52 10.49
CA ARG A 215 12.29 -15.70 10.80
C ARG A 215 10.79 -15.41 10.79
N TYR A 216 10.38 -14.19 11.11
CA TYR A 216 8.99 -13.77 11.21
C TYR A 216 8.50 -12.98 9.99
N THR A 217 9.33 -12.75 8.97
CA THR A 217 8.98 -11.94 7.79
C THR A 217 7.65 -12.34 7.16
N HIS A 218 7.40 -13.64 6.98
CA HIS A 218 6.13 -14.13 6.43
C HIS A 218 4.93 -13.87 7.36
N ALA A 219 5.13 -14.03 8.68
CA ALA A 219 4.10 -13.72 9.65
C ALA A 219 3.80 -12.21 9.66
N ILE A 220 4.82 -11.37 9.74
CA ILE A 220 4.68 -9.90 9.73
C ILE A 220 3.98 -9.43 8.45
N ALA A 221 4.36 -9.97 7.29
CA ALA A 221 3.67 -9.66 6.03
C ALA A 221 2.18 -10.05 6.05
N GLY A 222 1.85 -11.26 6.51
CA GLY A 222 0.44 -11.68 6.66
C GLY A 222 -0.34 -10.83 7.65
N ALA A 223 0.28 -10.45 8.77
CA ALA A 223 -0.33 -9.57 9.77
C ALA A 223 -0.62 -8.18 9.21
N ILE A 224 0.34 -7.58 8.48
CA ILE A 224 0.16 -6.28 7.82
C ILE A 224 -0.97 -6.34 6.79
N ILE A 225 -1.03 -7.41 5.97
CA ILE A 225 -2.09 -7.59 4.98
C ILE A 225 -3.47 -7.75 5.65
N SER A 226 -3.56 -8.51 6.74
CA SER A 226 -4.81 -8.67 7.49
C SER A 226 -5.23 -7.38 8.18
N LEU A 227 -4.29 -6.66 8.79
CA LEU A 227 -4.54 -5.36 9.42
C LEU A 227 -4.99 -4.32 8.40
N CYS A 228 -4.42 -4.32 7.20
CA CYS A 228 -4.89 -3.52 6.07
C CYS A 228 -6.39 -3.74 5.81
N GLY A 229 -6.78 -5.00 5.58
CA GLY A 229 -8.19 -5.32 5.31
C GLY A 229 -9.12 -4.97 6.48
N ILE A 230 -8.67 -5.17 7.72
CA ILE A 230 -9.44 -4.77 8.92
C ILE A 230 -9.60 -3.24 8.98
N SER A 231 -8.54 -2.48 8.69
CA SER A 231 -8.62 -1.01 8.63
C SER A 231 -9.62 -0.56 7.57
N ILE A 232 -9.58 -1.15 6.36
CA ILE A 232 -10.54 -0.87 5.30
C ILE A 232 -11.99 -1.13 5.77
N LEU A 233 -12.23 -2.26 6.42
CA LEU A 233 -13.55 -2.62 6.95
C LEU A 233 -14.05 -1.68 8.07
N LEU A 234 -13.16 -1.29 9.00
CA LEU A 234 -13.53 -0.46 10.16
C LEU A 234 -13.74 1.01 9.80
N PHE A 235 -12.94 1.54 8.88
CA PHE A 235 -12.96 2.95 8.51
C PHE A 235 -13.82 3.22 7.27
N GLY A 236 -14.36 2.18 6.62
CA GLY A 236 -15.19 2.30 5.43
C GLY A 236 -14.44 2.99 4.28
N LEU A 237 -13.15 2.67 4.15
CA LEU A 237 -12.23 3.22 3.14
C LEU A 237 -12.36 2.49 1.81
#